data_AF-A0A4U1BS64-F1
#
_entry.id   AF-A0A4U1BS64-F1
#
_cell.length_a   1.000
_cell.length_b   1.000
_cell.length_c   1.000
_cell.angle_alpha   90.00
_cell.angle_beta   90.00
_cell.angle_gamma   90.00
#
_symmetry.space_group_name_H-M   'P 1'
#
loop_
_entity.id
_entity.type
_entity.pdbx_description
1 polymer ?
#
loop_
_entity_poly.entity_id
_entity_poly.type
_entity_poly.pdbx_seq_one_letter_code
_entity_poly.pdbx_strand_id
1 'polypeptide(L)' 'MIRSTTVALVVASSFLTMGCGGPEATWVHDSKDNQAFMQDRDICNRQTDDSAADFNGRFETCMNGHGWRLEAH' A
#
# COMPACT_ATOMS: atom_id res chain seq x y z
N MET A 1 12.03 21.28 -52.63
CA MET A 1 12.58 20.10 -51.94
C MET A 1 13.64 20.58 -50.96
N ILE A 2 13.64 20.04 -49.73
CA ILE A 2 14.52 20.29 -48.55
C ILE A 2 13.72 20.76 -47.30
N ARG A 3 13.50 19.78 -46.42
CA ARG A 3 13.69 19.74 -44.96
C ARG A 3 13.08 20.84 -44.07
N SER A 4 12.10 20.42 -43.27
CA SER A 4 12.06 20.76 -41.83
C SER A 4 11.14 19.79 -41.10
N THR A 5 11.64 18.60 -40.78
CA THR A 5 11.02 17.70 -39.81
C THR A 5 11.44 18.17 -38.42
N THR A 6 10.58 18.96 -37.78
CA THR A 6 10.70 19.29 -36.35
C THR A 6 10.42 18.01 -35.57
N VAL A 7 11.49 17.36 -35.09
CA VAL A 7 11.40 16.23 -34.16
C VAL A 7 11.02 16.80 -32.80
N ALA A 8 9.74 16.71 -32.45
CA ALA A 8 9.27 16.95 -31.09
C ALA A 8 9.76 15.77 -30.23
N LEU A 9 10.85 16.00 -29.49
CA LEU A 9 11.42 15.05 -28.55
C LEU A 9 10.51 15.00 -27.32
N VAL A 10 9.53 14.10 -27.33
CA VAL A 10 8.70 13.80 -26.16
C VAL A 10 9.58 13.04 -25.17
N VAL A 11 10.20 13.75 -24.23
CA VAL A 11 10.76 13.14 -23.03
C VAL A 11 9.58 12.70 -22.17
N ALA A 12 9.11 11.48 -22.43
CA ALA A 12 8.24 10.77 -21.51
C ALA A 12 9.09 10.39 -20.29
N SER A 13 9.14 11.27 -19.30
CA SER A 13 9.77 10.99 -18.00
C SER A 13 9.03 9.82 -17.35
N SER A 14 9.59 8.62 -17.49
CA SER A 14 9.11 7.36 -16.93
C SER A 14 9.25 7.33 -15.40
N PHE A 15 8.56 8.24 -14.70
CA PHE A 15 8.29 8.13 -13.27
C PHE A 15 7.10 7.18 -13.07
N LEU A 16 7.25 5.91 -13.44
CA LEU A 16 6.27 4.90 -13.11
C LEU A 16 6.96 3.73 -12.42
N THR A 17 6.90 3.85 -11.09
CA THR A 17 6.62 2.75 -10.18
C THR A 17 7.65 1.63 -10.22
N MET A 18 8.73 1.82 -9.45
CA MET A 18 9.24 0.73 -8.63
C MET A 18 8.08 0.26 -7.74
N GLY A 19 7.20 -0.58 -8.28
CA GLY A 19 6.35 -1.42 -7.47
C GLY A 19 7.29 -2.35 -6.72
N CYS A 20 7.46 -2.11 -5.43
CA CYS A 20 7.91 -3.14 -4.51
C CYS A 20 6.88 -4.27 -4.62
N GLY A 21 7.12 -5.19 -5.58
CA GLY A 21 6.22 -6.26 -6.03
C GLY A 21 6.11 -7.37 -5.02
N GLY A 22 5.66 -7.03 -3.81
CA GLY A 22 5.07 -8.00 -2.91
C GLY A 22 3.69 -8.41 -3.43
N PRO A 23 3.21 -9.62 -3.12
CA PRO A 23 1.84 -10.00 -3.39
C PRO A 23 0.89 -8.95 -2.81
N GLU A 24 -0.21 -8.65 -3.50
CA GLU A 24 -1.23 -7.72 -3.01
C GLU A 24 -1.90 -8.34 -1.79
N ALA A 25 -1.37 -8.05 -0.61
CA ALA A 25 -1.91 -8.54 0.64
C ALA A 25 -3.14 -7.72 1.03
N THR A 26 -4.28 -8.37 1.17
CA THR A 26 -5.56 -7.73 1.49
C THR A 26 -5.99 -8.11 2.91
N TRP A 27 -6.46 -7.14 3.68
CA TRP A 27 -7.04 -7.38 4.99
C TRP A 27 -8.49 -7.81 4.85
N VAL A 28 -8.85 -8.96 5.42
CA VAL A 28 -10.20 -9.51 5.39
C VAL A 28 -10.76 -9.68 6.79
N HIS A 29 -12.09 -9.56 6.93
CA HIS A 29 -12.82 -9.81 8.16
C HIS A 29 -14.22 -10.35 7.82
N ASP A 30 -14.72 -11.32 8.58
CA ASP A 30 -15.95 -12.06 8.22
C ASP A 30 -17.22 -11.21 8.31
N SER A 31 -17.21 -10.20 9.17
CA SER A 31 -18.40 -9.39 9.49
C SER A 31 -18.21 -7.86 9.48
N LYS A 32 -17.00 -7.36 9.23
CA LYS A 32 -16.68 -5.92 9.27
C LYS A 32 -16.43 -5.43 7.86
N ASP A 33 -16.81 -4.18 7.61
CA ASP A 33 -16.65 -3.52 6.31
C ASP A 33 -15.41 -2.60 6.29
N ASN A 34 -15.24 -1.88 5.17
CA ASN A 34 -14.13 -0.96 4.99
C ASN A 34 -14.14 0.25 5.96
N GLN A 35 -15.31 0.66 6.48
CA GLN A 35 -15.35 1.75 7.45
C GLN A 35 -14.78 1.29 8.80
N ALA A 36 -15.18 0.10 9.23
CA ALA A 36 -14.60 -0.54 10.42
C ALA A 36 -13.10 -0.82 10.24
N PHE A 37 -12.66 -1.21 9.04
CA PHE A 37 -11.24 -1.36 8.71
C PHE A 37 -10.46 -0.08 8.97
N MET A 38 -10.93 1.05 8.42
CA MET A 38 -10.25 2.35 8.59
C MET A 38 -10.12 2.73 10.07
N GLN A 39 -11.16 2.49 10.86
CA GLN A 39 -11.15 2.76 12.30
C GLN A 39 -10.12 1.90 13.04
N ASP A 40 -10.15 0.58 12.84
CA ASP A 40 -9.23 -0.36 13.51
C ASP A 40 -7.78 -0.10 13.06
N ARG A 41 -7.56 0.17 11.76
CA ARG A 41 -6.26 0.55 11.21
C ARG A 41 -5.70 1.81 11.88
N ASP A 42 -6.51 2.84 12.04
CA ASP A 42 -6.07 4.10 12.65
C ASP A 42 -5.82 3.96 14.16
N ILE A 43 -6.48 3.01 14.83
CA ILE A 43 -6.17 2.62 16.20
C ILE A 43 -4.79 1.92 16.22
N CYS A 44 -4.58 0.92 15.39
CA CYS A 44 -3.33 0.15 15.35
C CYS A 44 -2.13 1.00 14.93
N ASN A 45 -2.30 1.94 14.00
CA ASN A 45 -1.25 2.90 13.62
C ASN A 45 -0.87 3.85 14.76
N ARG A 46 -1.79 4.22 15.65
CA ARG A 46 -1.47 5.07 16.80
C ARG A 46 -0.79 4.29 17.93
N GLN A 47 -1.06 3.00 18.05
CA GLN A 47 -0.46 2.13 19.06
C GLN A 47 0.90 1.58 18.63
N THR A 48 1.15 1.52 17.33
CA THR A 48 2.39 1.01 16.76
C THR A 48 3.24 2.18 16.30
N ASP A 49 4.43 2.31 16.86
CA ASP A 49 5.42 3.28 16.39
C ASP A 49 5.89 2.87 14.98
N ASP A 50 5.58 3.69 13.98
CA ASP A 50 5.92 3.48 12.56
C ASP A 50 7.42 3.54 12.28
N SER A 51 8.19 4.08 13.22
CA SER A 51 9.65 4.14 13.19
C SER A 51 10.32 2.91 13.79
N ALA A 52 9.54 1.98 14.38
CA ALA A 52 10.08 0.77 14.99
C ALA A 52 10.54 -0.24 13.93
N ALA A 53 11.67 -0.91 14.18
CA ALA A 53 12.23 -1.93 13.30
C ALA A 53 11.30 -3.14 13.05
N ASP A 54 10.28 -3.32 13.88
CA ASP A 54 9.27 -4.38 13.79
C ASP A 54 7.84 -3.81 13.67
N PHE A 55 7.69 -2.67 13.00
CA PHE A 55 6.38 -2.05 12.79
C PHE A 55 5.38 -3.04 12.19
N ASN A 56 5.75 -3.73 11.10
CA ASN A 56 4.84 -4.63 10.39
C ASN A 56 4.33 -5.77 11.28
N GLY A 57 5.22 -6.44 12.04
CA GLY A 57 4.82 -7.53 12.93
C GLY A 57 3.91 -7.06 14.06
N ARG A 58 4.18 -5.87 14.62
CA ARG A 58 3.35 -5.28 15.67
C ARG A 58 2.00 -4.79 15.16
N PHE A 59 1.99 -4.17 13.99
CA PHE A 59 0.77 -3.73 13.31
C PHE A 59 -0.12 -4.93 12.97
N GLU A 60 0.46 -5.99 12.40
CA GLU A 60 -0.24 -7.24 12.11
C GLU A 60 -0.81 -7.87 13.39
N THR A 61 -0.03 -7.92 14.47
CA THR A 61 -0.51 -8.41 15.78
C THR A 61 -1.73 -7.63 16.27
N CYS A 62 -1.70 -6.29 16.13
CA CYS A 62 -2.83 -5.46 16.50
C CYS A 62 -4.07 -5.76 15.64
N MET A 63 -3.91 -5.77 14.32
CA MET A 63 -5.01 -6.04 13.39
C MET A 63 -5.63 -7.43 13.60
N ASN A 64 -4.80 -8.45 13.85
CA ASN A 64 -5.25 -9.79 14.22
C ASN A 64 -6.06 -9.79 15.52
N GLY A 65 -5.69 -8.97 16.51
CA GLY A 65 -6.46 -8.77 17.74
C GLY A 65 -7.85 -8.14 17.51
N HIS A 66 -8.00 -7.37 16.43
CA HIS A 66 -9.28 -6.83 15.98
C HIS A 66 -10.07 -7.78 15.06
N GLY A 67 -9.55 -8.99 14.82
CA GLY A 67 -10.19 -10.05 14.02
C GLY A 67 -9.89 -9.97 12.52
N TRP A 68 -9.04 -9.04 12.08
CA TRP A 68 -8.62 -8.94 10.69
C TRP A 68 -7.59 -10.02 10.38
N ARG A 69 -7.59 -10.52 9.14
CA ARG A 69 -6.60 -11.49 8.65
C ARG A 69 -5.96 -10.95 7.39
N LEU A 70 -4.66 -11.14 7.25
CA LEU A 70 -3.93 -10.77 6.04
C LEU A 70 -3.96 -11.96 5.06
N GLU A 71 -4.59 -11.78 3.90
CA GLU A 71 -4.58 -12.77 2.83
C GLU A 71 -3.70 -12.27 1.69
N ALA A 72 -2.74 -13.10 1.27
CA ALA A 72 -1.95 -12.85 0.07
C ALA A 72 -2.65 -13.49 -1.13
N HIS A 73 -2.71 -12.77 -2.24
CA HIS A 73 -3.32 -13.20 -3.51
C HIS A 73 -2.31 -13.16 -4.65
#